data_AF-A0A497KZ12-F1
#
_entry.id   AF-A0A497KZ12-F1
#
_cell.length_a   1.000
_cell.length_b   1.000
_cell.length_c   1.000
_cell.angle_alpha   90.00
_cell.angle_beta   90.00
_cell.angle_gamma   90.00
#
_symmetry.space_group_name_H-M   'P 1'
#
loop_
_entity.id
_entity.type
_entity.pdbx_description
1 polymer ?
#
loop_
_entity_poly.entity_id
_entity_poly.type
_entity_poly.pdbx_seq_one_letter_code
_entity_poly.pdbx_strand_id
1 'polypeptide(L)'
;MGSSEAAGGLRREFRLEEAISLATPLRIRGTAIRAGVSRNWRFYLADELRAAADTLAGKPIYLEHVSAGRAVGRVVRAWWDEAEQAVKFEAEIYDDEVAEKIRRGLISHVSIAADYEVLEPVDGVVPHGLRFRELSLVAVPGVPEANIEVVERLVESLEEGFELRA
;
A
#
# COMPACT_ATOMS: atom_id res chain seq x y z
N MET A 1 15.03 -67.85 32.24
CA MET A 1 15.65 -66.51 32.43
C MET A 1 16.02 -65.99 31.06
N GLY A 2 15.43 -64.87 30.64
CA GLY A 2 15.56 -64.33 29.28
C GLY A 2 14.42 -63.34 29.00
N SER A 3 14.40 -62.25 29.76
CA SER A 3 13.44 -61.16 29.68
C SER A 3 13.66 -60.38 28.39
N SER A 4 12.63 -60.29 27.54
CA SER A 4 12.59 -59.40 26.38
C SER A 4 11.73 -58.19 26.72
N GLU A 5 12.35 -57.11 27.19
CA GLU A 5 11.70 -55.81 27.29
C GLU A 5 11.78 -55.10 25.94
N ALA A 6 10.62 -54.95 25.30
CA ALA A 6 10.46 -54.11 24.12
C ALA A 6 10.55 -52.64 24.56
N ALA A 7 11.64 -51.97 24.20
CA ALA A 7 11.78 -50.53 24.36
C ALA A 7 10.83 -49.81 23.37
N GLY A 8 9.63 -49.50 23.84
CA GLY A 8 8.69 -48.62 23.16
C GLY A 8 9.27 -47.20 23.12
N GLY A 9 9.91 -46.85 22.01
CA GLY A 9 10.36 -45.49 21.74
C GLY A 9 9.15 -44.55 21.66
N LEU A 10 9.00 -43.68 22.65
CA LEU A 10 7.97 -42.65 22.68
C LEU A 10 8.24 -41.66 21.54
N ARG A 11 7.56 -41.81 20.40
CA ARG A 11 7.52 -40.76 19.38
C ARG A 11 6.76 -39.58 19.96
N ARG A 12 7.46 -38.48 20.21
CA ARG A 12 6.83 -37.19 20.49
C ARG A 12 6.68 -36.45 19.16
N GLU A 13 5.45 -36.31 18.72
CA GLU A 13 5.09 -35.33 17.69
C GLU A 13 5.11 -33.95 18.35
N PHE A 14 6.02 -33.10 17.90
CA PHE A 14 6.01 -31.68 18.22
C PHE A 14 5.37 -30.97 17.03
N ARG A 15 4.21 -30.34 17.28
CA ARG A 15 3.65 -29.36 16.35
C ARG A 15 4.20 -28.00 16.74
N LEU A 16 5.09 -27.47 15.91
CA LEU A 16 5.46 -26.06 15.95
C LEU A 16 4.31 -25.29 15.30
N GLU A 17 3.43 -24.72 16.10
CA GLU A 17 2.53 -23.64 15.66
C GLU A 17 3.32 -22.33 15.79
N GLU A 18 4.25 -22.11 14.87
CA GLU A 18 4.90 -20.81 14.77
C GLU A 18 3.82 -19.82 14.29
N ALA A 19 3.45 -18.89 15.17
CA ALA A 19 2.74 -17.70 14.73
C ALA A 19 3.67 -17.01 13.71
N ILE A 20 3.26 -16.97 12.44
CA ILE A 20 3.95 -16.20 11.42
C ILE A 20 3.95 -14.76 11.93
N SER A 21 5.08 -14.31 12.47
CA SER A 21 5.32 -12.93 12.83
C SER A 21 5.42 -12.16 11.52
N LEU A 22 4.27 -11.74 11.00
CA LEU A 22 4.17 -10.81 9.90
C LEU A 22 4.72 -9.48 10.39
N ALA A 23 6.03 -9.26 10.20
CA ALA A 23 6.77 -8.17 10.81
C ALA A 23 6.06 -6.82 10.58
N THR A 24 5.79 -6.11 11.67
CA THR A 24 5.32 -4.72 11.65
C THR A 24 6.56 -3.82 11.61
N PRO A 25 6.62 -2.81 10.72
CA PRO A 25 5.56 -2.38 9.81
C PRO A 25 5.42 -3.27 8.56
N LEU A 26 4.17 -3.44 8.11
CA LEU A 26 3.88 -3.96 6.78
C LEU A 26 4.32 -2.94 5.74
N ARG A 27 5.10 -3.37 4.75
CA ARG A 27 5.51 -2.51 3.63
C ARG A 27 4.56 -2.66 2.45
N ILE A 28 4.07 -1.53 1.97
CA ILE A 28 3.23 -1.46 0.78
C ILE A 28 3.83 -0.50 -0.25
N ARG A 29 3.55 -0.74 -1.52
CA ARG A 29 3.83 0.18 -2.62
C ARG A 29 2.63 0.28 -3.53
N GLY A 30 2.59 1.26 -4.42
CA GLY A 30 1.51 1.32 -5.40
C GLY A 30 1.43 2.64 -6.14
N THR A 31 0.25 2.86 -6.74
CA THR A 31 -0.09 4.11 -7.42
C THR A 31 -0.96 4.95 -6.49
N ALA A 32 -0.49 6.15 -6.13
CA ALA A 32 -1.26 7.08 -5.30
C ALA A 32 -2.33 7.81 -6.14
N ILE A 33 -1.93 8.26 -7.33
CA ILE A 33 -2.81 8.96 -8.28
C ILE A 33 -2.20 8.92 -9.69
N ARG A 34 -3.04 8.88 -10.72
CA ARG A 34 -2.66 8.98 -12.15
C ARG A 34 -3.19 10.28 -12.74
N ALA A 35 -2.46 10.86 -13.70
CA ALA A 35 -2.95 11.98 -14.49
C ALA A 35 -4.22 11.60 -15.27
N GLY A 36 -5.11 12.56 -15.46
CA GLY A 36 -6.38 12.37 -16.18
C GLY A 36 -7.61 12.75 -15.35
N VAL A 37 -8.77 12.26 -15.78
CA VAL A 37 -10.07 12.58 -15.18
C VAL A 37 -10.39 11.58 -14.07
N SER A 38 -10.63 12.07 -12.86
CA SER A 38 -11.14 11.26 -11.75
C SER A 38 -12.65 11.03 -11.86
N ARG A 39 -13.17 10.10 -11.06
CA ARG A 39 -14.62 9.83 -10.97
C ARG A 39 -15.46 11.02 -10.52
N ASN A 40 -14.83 12.02 -9.88
CA ASN A 40 -15.49 13.25 -9.44
C ASN A 40 -15.19 14.46 -10.33
N TRP A 41 -14.86 14.24 -11.60
CA TRP A 41 -14.67 15.28 -12.61
C TRP A 41 -13.55 16.28 -12.30
N ARG A 42 -12.54 15.84 -11.55
CA ARG A 42 -11.28 16.59 -11.42
C ARG A 42 -10.32 16.13 -12.49
N PHE A 43 -9.66 17.08 -13.13
CA PHE A 43 -8.68 16.81 -14.16
C PHE A 43 -7.28 17.08 -13.62
N TYR A 44 -6.53 16.02 -13.34
CA TYR A 44 -5.18 16.11 -12.81
C TYR A 44 -4.18 16.14 -13.95
N LEU A 45 -3.53 17.29 -14.15
CA LEU A 45 -2.48 17.46 -15.14
C LEU A 45 -1.22 16.71 -14.72
N ALA A 46 -0.53 16.11 -15.69
CA ALA A 46 0.71 15.38 -15.45
C ALA A 46 1.79 16.27 -14.82
N ASP A 47 1.95 17.51 -15.31
CA ASP A 47 2.96 18.43 -14.79
C ASP A 47 2.69 18.86 -13.34
N GLU A 48 1.42 19.08 -12.99
CA GLU A 48 1.01 19.39 -11.61
C GLU A 48 1.28 18.21 -10.67
N LEU A 49 0.93 16.99 -11.08
CA LEU A 49 1.20 15.78 -10.31
C LEU A 49 2.71 15.51 -10.17
N ARG A 50 3.47 15.73 -11.25
CA ARG A 50 4.93 15.59 -11.25
C ARG A 50 5.57 16.56 -10.26
N ALA A 51 5.17 17.83 -10.30
CA ALA A 51 5.68 18.84 -9.37
C ALA A 51 5.29 18.54 -7.91
N ALA A 52 4.13 17.94 -7.69
CA ALA A 52 3.63 17.60 -6.36
C ALA A 52 4.19 16.27 -5.81
N ALA A 53 4.73 15.38 -6.64
CA ALA A 53 5.04 13.98 -6.29
C ALA A 53 5.84 13.83 -4.99
N ASP A 54 6.94 14.57 -4.87
CA ASP A 54 7.83 14.51 -3.70
C ASP A 54 7.17 15.03 -2.41
N THR A 55 6.11 15.85 -2.54
CA THR A 55 5.39 16.37 -1.37
C THR A 55 4.61 15.30 -0.62
N LEU A 56 4.37 14.12 -1.23
CA LEU A 56 3.69 13.00 -0.58
C LEU A 56 4.60 12.24 0.40
N ALA A 57 5.92 12.32 0.23
CA ALA A 57 6.86 11.66 1.13
C ALA A 57 6.73 12.18 2.58
N GLY A 58 6.74 11.28 3.54
CA GLY A 58 6.59 11.60 4.97
C GLY A 58 5.17 11.92 5.41
N LYS A 59 4.18 11.91 4.51
CA LYS A 59 2.78 12.19 4.85
C LYS A 59 2.14 11.01 5.59
N PRO A 60 1.21 11.28 6.53
CA PRO A 60 0.51 10.25 7.27
C PRO A 60 -0.44 9.46 6.36
N ILE A 61 -0.71 8.22 6.76
CA ILE A 61 -1.71 7.37 6.13
C ILE A 61 -2.91 7.22 7.05
N TYR A 62 -4.11 7.55 6.56
CA TYR A 62 -5.36 7.38 7.30
C TYR A 62 -6.23 6.26 6.71
N LEU A 63 -7.28 5.90 7.44
CA LEU A 63 -8.43 5.16 6.90
C LEU A 63 -9.52 6.18 6.56
N GLU A 64 -10.03 6.14 5.32
CA GLU A 64 -11.22 6.89 4.90
C GLU A 64 -11.18 8.42 5.22
N HIS A 65 -10.01 9.06 5.05
CA HIS A 65 -9.81 10.51 5.27
C HIS A 65 -10.18 11.01 6.68
N VAL A 66 -10.12 10.15 7.71
CA VAL A 66 -10.43 10.52 9.11
C VAL A 66 -9.26 11.30 9.77
N SER A 67 -9.58 12.13 10.77
CA SER A 67 -8.68 13.11 11.39
C SER A 67 -7.36 12.55 11.97
N ALA A 68 -6.37 13.45 12.08
CA ALA A 68 -4.95 13.21 12.37
C ALA A 68 -4.60 12.31 13.57
N GLY A 69 -5.52 12.08 14.51
CA GLY A 69 -5.30 11.19 15.65
C GLY A 69 -5.36 9.69 15.32
N ARG A 70 -5.66 9.32 14.07
CA ARG A 70 -5.86 7.92 13.63
C ARG A 70 -4.98 7.53 12.45
N ALA A 71 -3.77 8.08 12.36
CA ALA A 71 -2.79 7.61 11.38
C ALA A 71 -2.46 6.13 11.63
N VAL A 72 -2.57 5.32 10.59
CA VAL A 72 -2.26 3.87 10.61
C VAL A 72 -0.92 3.56 9.95
N GLY A 73 -0.32 4.55 9.30
CA GLY A 73 0.91 4.41 8.55
C GLY A 73 1.55 5.73 8.15
N ARG A 74 2.64 5.64 7.38
CA ARG A 74 3.35 6.80 6.82
C ARG A 74 3.94 6.44 5.45
N VAL A 75 3.88 7.39 4.52
CA VAL A 75 4.58 7.30 3.24
C VAL A 75 6.08 7.48 3.46
N VAL A 76 6.87 6.50 3.02
CA VAL A 76 8.34 6.52 3.13
C VAL A 76 8.94 7.24 1.92
N ARG A 77 8.41 6.95 0.72
CA ARG A 77 8.90 7.53 -0.53
C ARG A 77 7.72 7.76 -1.49
N ALA A 78 7.83 8.78 -2.33
CA ALA A 78 6.96 9.00 -3.47
C ALA A 78 7.79 9.49 -4.66
N TRP A 79 7.35 9.20 -5.88
CA TRP A 79 8.04 9.65 -7.09
C TRP A 79 7.08 9.69 -8.28
N TRP A 80 7.44 10.46 -9.30
CA TRP A 80 6.75 10.47 -10.58
C TRP A 80 7.24 9.33 -11.47
N ASP A 81 6.31 8.59 -12.07
CA ASP A 81 6.57 7.59 -13.10
C ASP A 81 6.17 8.15 -14.48
N GLU A 82 7.16 8.36 -15.35
CA GLU A 82 6.95 8.91 -16.69
C GLU A 82 6.21 7.95 -17.63
N ALA A 83 6.41 6.65 -17.50
CA ALA A 83 5.77 5.68 -18.40
C ALA A 83 4.28 5.57 -18.11
N GLU A 84 3.92 5.60 -16.82
CA GLU A 84 2.54 5.49 -16.37
C GLU A 84 1.84 6.84 -16.20
N GLN A 85 2.56 7.96 -16.25
CA GLN A 85 2.03 9.29 -15.94
C GLN A 85 1.32 9.31 -14.58
N ALA A 86 1.99 8.76 -13.57
CA ALA A 86 1.39 8.54 -12.25
C ALA A 86 2.38 8.82 -11.11
N VAL A 87 1.85 9.22 -9.95
CA VAL A 87 2.61 9.30 -8.71
C VAL A 87 2.59 7.94 -8.04
N LYS A 88 3.78 7.36 -7.90
CA LYS A 88 4.03 6.10 -7.20
C LYS A 88 4.48 6.36 -5.78
N PHE A 89 4.30 5.38 -4.90
CA PHE A 89 4.71 5.50 -3.51
C PHE A 89 5.15 4.17 -2.90
N GLU A 90 5.89 4.28 -1.80
CA GLU A 90 6.22 3.23 -0.85
C GLU A 90 5.84 3.73 0.56
N ALA A 91 5.27 2.86 1.37
CA ALA A 91 4.78 3.20 2.70
C ALA A 91 4.91 2.05 3.70
N GLU A 92 4.83 2.43 4.97
CA GLU A 92 4.83 1.54 6.12
C GLU A 92 3.49 1.67 6.87
N ILE A 93 2.86 0.53 7.15
CA ILE A 93 1.63 0.43 7.95
C ILE A 93 1.98 -0.18 9.31
N TYR A 94 1.65 0.55 10.38
CA TYR A 94 2.01 0.20 11.76
C TYR A 94 0.82 -0.37 12.55
N ASP A 95 -0.41 -0.23 12.05
CA ASP A 95 -1.59 -0.83 12.66
C ASP A 95 -1.77 -2.28 12.19
N ASP A 96 -1.73 -3.23 13.13
CA ASP A 96 -1.75 -4.67 12.83
C ASP A 96 -3.09 -5.13 12.23
N GLU A 97 -4.22 -4.56 12.68
CA GLU A 97 -5.55 -4.92 12.16
C GLU A 97 -5.70 -4.46 10.71
N VAL A 98 -5.22 -3.25 10.40
CA VAL A 98 -5.20 -2.72 9.04
C VAL A 98 -4.24 -3.50 8.15
N ALA A 99 -3.03 -3.79 8.64
CA ALA A 99 -2.05 -4.58 7.91
C ALA A 99 -2.62 -5.95 7.51
N GLU A 100 -3.34 -6.61 8.43
CA GLU A 100 -3.98 -7.88 8.15
C GLU A 100 -5.10 -7.78 7.11
N LYS A 101 -5.91 -6.72 7.14
CA LYS A 101 -6.92 -6.47 6.11
C LYS A 101 -6.29 -6.24 4.74
N ILE A 102 -5.16 -5.54 4.67
CA ILE A 102 -4.39 -5.34 3.43
C ILE A 102 -3.87 -6.68 2.90
N ARG A 103 -3.24 -7.50 3.78
CA ARG A 103 -2.79 -8.84 3.40
C ARG A 103 -3.96 -9.67 2.88
N ARG A 104 -5.13 -9.64 3.52
CA ARG A 104 -6.30 -10.38 3.02
C ARG A 104 -6.90 -9.82 1.72
N GLY A 105 -6.39 -8.71 1.20
CA GLY A 105 -6.92 -8.04 0.00
C GLY A 105 -8.25 -7.33 0.25
N LEU A 106 -8.66 -7.18 1.51
CA LEU A 106 -9.88 -6.47 1.89
C LEU A 106 -9.71 -4.94 1.73
N ILE A 107 -8.48 -4.47 1.88
CA ILE A 107 -8.07 -3.11 1.56
C ILE A 107 -7.01 -3.21 0.46
N SER A 108 -7.27 -2.58 -0.69
CA SER A 108 -6.41 -2.68 -1.87
C SER A 108 -6.27 -1.36 -2.63
N HIS A 109 -6.91 -0.29 -2.16
CA HIS A 109 -6.95 1.00 -2.84
C HIS A 109 -6.55 2.14 -1.91
N VAL A 110 -6.09 3.22 -2.53
CA VAL A 110 -5.74 4.47 -1.87
C VAL A 110 -6.38 5.67 -2.54
N SER A 111 -6.46 6.78 -1.81
CA SER A 111 -6.89 8.07 -2.28
C SER A 111 -5.99 9.15 -1.69
N ILE A 112 -5.69 10.19 -2.47
CA ILE A 112 -4.92 11.33 -1.98
C ILE A 112 -5.86 12.42 -1.43
N ALA A 113 -5.38 13.18 -0.45
CA ALA A 113 -5.90 14.52 -0.21
C ALA A 113 -4.79 15.55 -0.47
N ALA A 114 -5.13 16.62 -1.17
CA ALA A 114 -4.19 17.66 -1.55
C ALA A 114 -4.77 19.06 -1.31
N ASP A 115 -3.88 20.00 -1.04
CA ASP A 115 -4.11 21.43 -1.22
C ASP A 115 -3.90 21.81 -2.69
N TYR A 116 -4.46 22.95 -3.07
CA TYR A 116 -4.29 23.60 -4.36
C TYR A 116 -4.27 25.11 -4.14
N GLU A 117 -3.64 25.85 -5.05
CA GLU A 117 -3.63 27.31 -5.06
C GLU A 117 -4.78 27.88 -5.88
N VAL A 118 -5.06 27.27 -7.04
CA VAL A 118 -6.10 27.74 -7.98
C VAL A 118 -6.90 26.55 -8.48
N LEU A 119 -8.22 26.75 -8.65
CA LEU A 119 -9.09 25.85 -9.40
C LEU A 119 -9.53 26.53 -10.69
N GLU A 120 -9.15 25.96 -11.82
CA GLU A 120 -9.56 26.42 -13.14
C GLU A 120 -10.78 25.61 -13.63
N PRO A 121 -11.92 26.25 -13.92
CA PRO A 121 -13.09 25.57 -14.48
C PRO A 121 -12.98 25.41 -15.99
N VAL A 122 -12.71 24.18 -16.46
CA VAL A 122 -12.62 23.82 -17.89
C VAL A 122 -13.29 22.46 -18.11
N ASP A 123 -14.59 22.45 -18.46
CA ASP A 123 -15.42 21.23 -18.62
C ASP A 123 -15.15 20.15 -17.55
N GLY A 124 -15.04 20.62 -16.31
CA GLY A 124 -14.43 19.93 -15.18
C GLY A 124 -13.71 20.93 -14.29
N VAL A 125 -12.89 20.46 -13.35
CA VAL A 125 -12.08 21.32 -12.49
C VAL A 125 -10.62 20.87 -12.52
N VAL A 126 -9.73 21.77 -12.93
CA VAL A 126 -8.28 21.57 -12.93
C VAL A 126 -7.68 22.24 -11.69
N PRO A 127 -7.05 21.47 -10.77
CA PRO A 127 -6.32 22.05 -9.65
C PRO A 127 -4.87 22.38 -10.05
N HIS A 128 -4.43 23.58 -9.69
CA HIS A 128 -3.06 24.06 -9.88
C HIS A 128 -2.35 24.30 -8.53
N GLY A 129 -1.03 24.14 -8.51
CA GLY A 129 -0.22 24.31 -7.31
C GLY A 129 -0.46 23.18 -6.31
N LEU A 130 -0.57 21.95 -6.80
CA LEU A 130 -0.91 20.79 -5.96
C LEU A 130 0.14 20.53 -4.88
N ARG A 131 -0.32 20.27 -3.65
CA ARG A 131 0.53 19.79 -2.55
C ARG A 131 -0.18 18.72 -1.76
N PHE A 132 0.41 17.52 -1.66
CA PHE A 132 -0.22 16.43 -0.94
C PHE A 132 -0.20 16.68 0.58
N ARG A 133 -1.33 16.39 1.24
CA ARG A 133 -1.47 16.46 2.70
C ARG A 133 -1.36 15.10 3.36
N GLU A 134 -1.92 14.09 2.72
CA GLU A 134 -2.05 12.73 3.26
C GLU A 134 -2.40 11.73 2.16
N LEU A 135 -2.28 10.45 2.50
CA LEU A 135 -2.76 9.32 1.72
C LEU A 135 -3.76 8.55 2.58
N SER A 136 -4.88 8.12 2.01
CA SER A 136 -5.89 7.36 2.73
C SER A 136 -6.10 6.01 2.09
N LEU A 137 -6.17 4.96 2.92
CA LEU A 137 -6.68 3.65 2.54
C LEU A 137 -8.21 3.75 2.42
N VAL A 138 -8.74 3.35 1.27
CA VAL A 138 -10.17 3.49 0.95
C VAL A 138 -10.71 2.22 0.30
N ALA A 139 -12.02 1.98 0.45
CA ALA A 139 -12.69 0.90 -0.27
C ALA A 139 -12.83 1.18 -1.78
N VAL A 140 -13.13 2.43 -2.14
CA VAL A 140 -13.33 2.87 -3.53
C VAL A 140 -12.52 4.14 -3.79
N PRO A 141 -11.51 4.11 -4.69
CA PRO A 141 -10.69 5.29 -4.92
C PRO A 141 -11.40 6.32 -5.82
N GLY A 142 -10.99 7.59 -5.73
CA GLY A 142 -11.46 8.61 -6.67
C GLY A 142 -10.89 8.43 -8.09
N VAL A 143 -9.67 7.90 -8.17
CA VAL A 143 -8.97 7.56 -9.43
C VAL A 143 -8.88 6.03 -9.53
N PRO A 144 -9.45 5.39 -10.57
CA PRO A 144 -9.56 3.92 -10.66
C PRO A 144 -8.25 3.16 -10.51
N GLU A 145 -7.15 3.75 -10.96
CA GLU A 145 -5.82 3.11 -11.00
C GLU A 145 -5.05 3.25 -9.68
N ALA A 146 -5.61 3.97 -8.69
CA ALA A 146 -4.98 4.13 -7.39
C ALA A 146 -5.10 2.85 -6.56
N ASN A 147 -3.97 2.26 -6.20
CA ASN A 147 -3.88 0.91 -5.66
C ASN A 147 -2.73 0.73 -4.67
N ILE A 148 -2.73 -0.41 -3.99
CA ILE A 148 -1.63 -0.87 -3.15
C ILE A 148 -1.28 -2.33 -3.45
N GLU A 149 0.00 -2.65 -3.27
CA GLU A 149 0.58 -3.97 -3.37
C GLU A 149 1.47 -4.21 -2.15
N VAL A 150 1.40 -5.41 -1.59
CA VAL A 150 2.23 -5.82 -0.46
C VAL A 150 3.61 -6.19 -1.00
N VAL A 151 4.67 -5.58 -0.44
CA VAL A 151 6.03 -5.74 -0.96
C VAL A 151 6.55 -7.17 -0.75
N GLU A 152 6.26 -7.78 0.40
CA GLU A 152 6.74 -9.14 0.73
C GLU A 152 6.21 -10.19 -0.27
N ARG A 153 4.97 -10.04 -0.74
CA ARG A 153 4.37 -10.91 -1.77
C ARG A 153 5.06 -10.81 -3.13
N LEU A 154 5.59 -9.63 -3.44
CA LEU A 154 6.30 -9.45 -4.70
C LEU A 154 7.63 -10.22 -4.69
N VAL A 155 8.30 -10.30 -3.53
CA VAL A 155 9.55 -11.07 -3.41
C VAL A 155 9.27 -12.56 -3.55
N GLU A 156 8.27 -13.09 -2.83
CA GLU A 156 7.88 -14.50 -2.92
C GLU A 156 7.51 -14.91 -4.36
N SER A 157 6.66 -14.13 -5.04
CA SER A 157 6.25 -14.43 -6.43
C SER A 157 7.40 -14.33 -7.44
N LEU A 158 8.40 -13.48 -7.20
CA LEU A 158 9.60 -13.41 -8.01
C LEU A 158 10.48 -14.66 -7.80
N GLU A 159 10.71 -15.06 -6.55
CA GLU A 159 11.50 -16.24 -6.19
C GLU A 159 10.89 -17.53 -6.76
N GLU A 160 9.58 -17.75 -6.61
CA GLU A 160 8.86 -18.88 -7.22
C GLU A 160 8.99 -18.90 -8.76
N GLY A 161 8.94 -17.72 -9.39
CA GLY A 161 9.07 -17.57 -10.83
C GLY A 161 10.49 -17.86 -11.36
N PHE A 162 11.52 -17.69 -10.51
CA PHE A 162 12.91 -18.08 -10.83
C PHE A 162 13.15 -19.57 -10.62
N GLU A 163 12.58 -20.18 -9.57
CA GLU A 163 12.69 -21.62 -9.31
C GLU A 163 11.99 -22.46 -10.39
N LEU A 164 10.84 -22.00 -10.91
CA LEU A 164 10.13 -22.70 -12.00
C LEU A 164 10.84 -22.61 -13.37
N ARG A 165 11.92 -21.83 -13.48
CA ARG A 165 12.70 -21.63 -14.72
C ARG A 165 14.14 -22.17 -14.65
N ALA A 166 14.51 -22.79 -13.54
CA ALA A 166 15.81 -23.47 -13.34
C ALA A 166 15.67 -24.99 -13.57
#